data_AF-A0A2N5I9Y2-F1
#
_entry.id   AF-A0A2N5I9Y2-F1
#
_cell.length_a   1.000
_cell.length_b   1.000
_cell.length_c   1.000
_cell.angle_alpha   90.00
_cell.angle_beta   90.00
_cell.angle_gamma   90.00
#
_symmetry.space_group_name_H-M   'P 1'
#
loop_
_entity.id
_entity.type
_entity.pdbx_description
1 polymer ?
#
loop_
_entity_poly.entity_id
_entity_poly.type
_entity_poly.pdbx_seq_one_letter_code
_entity_poly.pdbx_strand_id
1 'polypeptide(L)'
;MLVASDNVNGFPPGYMGHSAIVVDDSHVVEAIIIRPYIKKDTIEQFTAAHPLYAHYRPKSDEMGKGAANFALSYFAAFQDNAAKGKKNPVFSFTAKTPLDDLWESIYCSKLIWLSYYYGGHYKFYNDYFLFSPEDLETGLSQDENFTLIYKHHDFAFHLNT
;
A
#
# COMPACT_ATOMS: atom_id res chain seq x y z
N MET A 1 -7.96 -2.97 2.65
CA MET A 1 -6.93 -2.36 1.78
C MET A 1 -7.43 -2.30 0.35
N LEU A 2 -6.94 -1.34 -0.40
CA LEU A 2 -7.25 -1.13 -1.81
C LEU A 2 -5.97 -1.34 -2.63
N VAL A 3 -6.09 -2.10 -3.72
CA VAL A 3 -5.03 -2.31 -4.70
C VAL A 3 -5.59 -1.90 -6.05
N ALA A 4 -4.89 -1.05 -6.78
CA ALA A 4 -5.29 -0.52 -8.07
C ALA A 4 -4.37 -1.05 -9.18
N SER A 5 -4.96 -1.42 -10.31
CA SER A 5 -4.26 -1.73 -11.56
C SER A 5 -4.37 -0.50 -12.46
N ASP A 6 -3.43 0.43 -12.31
CA ASP A 6 -3.54 1.74 -12.94
C ASP A 6 -3.26 1.74 -14.44
N ASN A 7 -2.64 0.68 -14.99
CA ASN A 7 -2.49 0.31 -16.42
C ASN A 7 -2.21 1.44 -17.46
N VAL A 8 -1.99 2.67 -17.04
CA VAL A 8 -1.96 3.90 -17.81
C VAL A 8 -0.88 4.80 -17.21
N ASN A 9 -0.07 5.44 -18.08
CA ASN A 9 1.08 6.34 -17.82
C ASN A 9 2.47 5.90 -18.36
N GLY A 10 2.54 5.05 -19.39
CA GLY A 10 3.81 4.83 -20.12
C GLY A 10 4.96 4.20 -19.31
N PHE A 11 4.69 3.69 -18.10
CA PHE A 11 5.60 2.84 -17.34
C PHE A 11 5.44 1.37 -17.75
N PRO A 12 6.40 0.48 -17.47
CA PRO A 12 6.28 -0.91 -17.85
C PRO A 12 5.17 -1.62 -17.06
N PRO A 13 4.42 -2.56 -17.66
CA PRO A 13 3.08 -2.90 -17.18
C PRO A 13 3.03 -3.67 -15.82
N GLY A 14 4.17 -4.19 -15.33
CA GLY A 14 4.32 -4.78 -13.97
C GLY A 14 4.61 -3.78 -12.83
N TYR A 15 4.71 -2.49 -13.15
CA TYR A 15 4.98 -1.40 -12.20
C TYR A 15 3.76 -0.49 -11.99
N MET A 16 2.69 -0.70 -12.75
CA MET A 16 1.59 0.25 -12.94
C MET A 16 0.41 -0.08 -12.04
N GLY A 17 0.63 0.00 -10.75
CA GLY A 17 -0.43 -0.07 -9.77
C GLY A 17 -0.20 0.89 -8.63
N HIS A 18 -1.23 1.01 -7.82
CA HIS A 18 -1.16 1.78 -6.59
C HIS A 18 -1.84 1.00 -5.48
N SER A 19 -1.49 1.31 -4.23
CA SER A 19 -2.13 0.67 -3.10
C SER A 19 -2.24 1.60 -1.91
N ALA A 20 -3.32 1.40 -1.16
CA ALA A 20 -3.65 2.20 0.00
C ALA A 20 -4.26 1.33 1.10
N ILE A 21 -3.95 1.66 2.35
CA ILE A 21 -4.55 0.98 3.50
C ILE A 21 -5.76 1.77 3.96
N VAL A 22 -6.91 1.11 3.99
CA VAL A 22 -8.14 1.65 4.59
C VAL A 22 -7.93 1.68 6.09
N VAL A 23 -8.08 2.86 6.70
CA VAL A 23 -7.79 3.09 8.13
C VAL A 23 -9.04 3.35 8.96
N ASP A 24 -10.12 3.77 8.32
CA ASP A 24 -11.46 3.94 8.90
C ASP A 24 -12.51 3.83 7.79
N ASP A 25 -13.79 4.09 8.11
CA ASP A 25 -14.92 3.90 7.18
C ASP A 25 -14.88 4.81 5.94
N SER A 26 -14.05 5.86 5.96
CA SER A 26 -14.04 6.89 4.92
C SER A 26 -12.65 7.25 4.41
N HIS A 27 -11.59 6.80 5.08
CA HIS A 27 -10.23 7.21 4.75
C HIS A 27 -9.28 6.06 4.44
N VAL A 28 -8.26 6.43 3.67
CA VAL A 28 -7.07 5.63 3.41
C VAL A 28 -5.81 6.38 3.81
N VAL A 29 -4.75 5.65 4.06
CA VAL A 29 -3.38 6.16 4.11
C VAL A 29 -2.60 5.54 2.96
N GLU A 30 -1.82 6.35 2.25
CA GLU A 30 -1.09 5.92 1.06
C GLU A 30 0.26 6.61 0.92
N ALA A 31 1.18 5.92 0.26
CA ALA A 31 2.48 6.47 -0.12
C ALA A 31 2.50 6.84 -1.61
N ILE A 32 2.78 8.10 -1.92
CA ILE A 32 2.72 8.66 -3.27
C ILE A 32 4.07 9.22 -3.72
N ILE A 33 4.24 9.37 -5.04
CA ILE A 33 5.48 9.82 -5.68
C ILE A 33 5.77 11.30 -5.42
N ILE A 34 4.75 12.10 -5.12
CA ILE A 34 4.84 13.56 -4.93
C ILE A 34 4.79 13.89 -3.44
N ARG A 35 5.48 14.95 -3.01
CA ARG A 35 5.42 15.41 -1.61
C ARG A 35 4.01 15.95 -1.27
N PRO A 36 3.48 15.67 -0.07
CA PRO A 36 4.05 14.80 0.96
C PRO A 36 3.98 13.32 0.54
N TYR A 37 5.12 12.61 0.65
CA TYR A 37 5.23 11.22 0.16
C TYR A 37 4.32 10.23 0.89
N ILE A 38 3.76 10.61 2.04
CA ILE A 38 2.69 9.90 2.74
C ILE A 38 1.55 10.90 2.96
N LYS A 39 0.32 10.49 2.65
CA LYS A 39 -0.88 11.30 2.90
C LYS A 39 -2.03 10.43 3.40
N LYS A 40 -3.01 11.09 4.02
CA LYS A 40 -4.31 10.54 4.38
C LYS A 40 -5.36 11.18 3.46
N ASP A 41 -6.05 10.35 2.69
CA ASP A 41 -7.08 10.75 1.73
C ASP A 41 -8.39 10.03 2.02
N THR A 42 -9.46 10.39 1.31
CA THR A 42 -10.72 9.65 1.36
C THR A 42 -10.68 8.42 0.44
N ILE A 43 -11.46 7.39 0.77
CA ILE A 43 -11.69 6.22 -0.09
C ILE A 43 -12.26 6.66 -1.45
N GLU A 44 -13.11 7.68 -1.45
CA GLU A 44 -13.73 8.25 -2.65
C GLU A 44 -12.69 8.89 -3.57
N GLN A 45 -11.78 9.70 -3.03
CA GLN A 45 -10.68 10.29 -3.81
C GLN A 45 -9.77 9.21 -4.40
N PHE A 46 -9.44 8.18 -3.62
CA PHE A 46 -8.65 7.05 -4.13
C PHE A 46 -9.37 6.35 -5.29
N THR A 47 -10.61 5.93 -5.09
CA THR A 47 -11.36 5.15 -6.09
C THR A 47 -11.74 5.96 -7.32
N ALA A 48 -11.88 7.29 -7.20
CA ALA A 48 -12.05 8.18 -8.35
C ALA A 48 -10.78 8.33 -9.18
N ALA A 49 -9.60 8.39 -8.54
CA ALA A 49 -8.31 8.43 -9.23
C ALA A 49 -7.92 7.06 -9.81
N HIS A 50 -8.36 5.99 -9.16
CA HIS A 50 -7.99 4.60 -9.43
C HIS A 50 -9.24 3.73 -9.62
N PRO A 51 -9.99 3.88 -10.74
CA PRO A 51 -11.27 3.21 -10.92
C PRO A 51 -11.16 1.68 -11.08
N LEU A 52 -10.01 1.20 -11.55
CA LEU A 52 -9.71 -0.22 -11.69
C LEU A 52 -9.02 -0.72 -10.41
N TYR A 53 -9.82 -1.06 -9.41
CA TYR A 53 -9.30 -1.50 -8.11
C TYR A 53 -9.92 -2.81 -7.59
N ALA A 54 -9.19 -3.44 -6.69
CA ALA A 54 -9.60 -4.54 -5.84
C ALA A 54 -9.56 -4.10 -4.37
N HIS A 55 -10.54 -4.54 -3.58
CA HIS A 55 -10.65 -4.30 -2.15
C HIS A 55 -10.57 -5.62 -1.41
N TYR A 56 -9.51 -5.78 -0.62
CA TYR A 56 -9.32 -6.92 0.27
C TYR A 56 -9.48 -6.51 1.73
N ARG A 57 -10.08 -7.39 2.53
CA ARG A 57 -10.23 -7.21 3.98
C ARG A 57 -9.61 -8.40 4.72
N PRO A 58 -8.80 -8.18 5.78
CA PRO A 58 -8.37 -9.27 6.64
C PRO A 58 -9.57 -9.90 7.35
N LYS A 59 -9.60 -11.23 7.46
CA LYS A 59 -10.64 -11.94 8.23
C LYS A 59 -10.52 -11.70 9.73
N SER A 60 -9.30 -11.47 10.22
CA SER A 60 -9.04 -11.08 11.60
C SER A 60 -9.20 -9.57 11.79
N ASP A 61 -10.16 -9.19 12.64
CA ASP A 61 -10.37 -7.80 13.06
C ASP A 61 -9.14 -7.21 13.75
N GLU A 62 -8.44 -8.01 14.56
CA GLU A 62 -7.24 -7.58 15.27
C GLU A 62 -6.11 -7.24 14.29
N MET A 63 -5.88 -8.12 13.30
CA MET A 63 -4.90 -7.88 12.25
C MET A 63 -5.23 -6.61 11.45
N GLY A 64 -6.51 -6.41 11.08
CA GLY A 64 -6.95 -5.22 10.37
C GLY A 64 -6.77 -3.94 11.17
N LYS A 65 -7.20 -3.93 12.44
CA LYS A 65 -7.05 -2.77 13.34
C LYS A 65 -5.59 -2.46 13.62
N GLY A 66 -4.78 -3.49 13.86
CA GLY A 66 -3.34 -3.34 14.06
C GLY A 66 -2.64 -2.69 12.88
N ALA A 67 -2.92 -3.17 11.66
CA ALA A 67 -2.37 -2.59 10.44
C ALA A 67 -2.83 -1.14 10.22
N ALA A 68 -4.12 -0.84 10.41
CA ALA A 68 -4.66 0.52 10.30
C ALA A 68 -4.02 1.48 11.33
N ASN A 69 -3.89 1.05 12.58
CA ASN A 69 -3.28 1.85 13.65
C ASN A 69 -1.80 2.14 13.38
N PHE A 70 -1.07 1.16 12.85
CA PHE A 70 0.32 1.38 12.44
C PHE A 70 0.40 2.43 11.32
N ALA A 71 -0.42 2.32 10.27
CA ALA A 71 -0.41 3.28 9.17
C ALA A 71 -0.72 4.71 9.62
N LEU A 72 -1.69 4.88 10.52
CA LEU A 72 -2.02 6.17 11.13
C LEU A 72 -0.85 6.71 11.96
N SER A 73 -0.20 5.87 12.76
CA SER A 73 0.95 6.25 13.58
C SER A 73 2.16 6.63 12.73
N TYR A 74 2.40 5.88 11.65
CA TYR A 74 3.47 6.15 10.69
C TYR A 74 3.25 7.48 9.97
N PHE A 75 2.01 7.75 9.54
CA PHE A 75 1.62 9.04 8.96
C PHE A 75 1.82 10.19 9.95
N ALA A 76 1.38 10.04 11.21
CA ALA A 76 1.57 11.07 12.24
C ALA A 76 3.06 11.34 12.51
N ALA A 77 3.88 10.30 12.61
CA ALA A 77 5.33 10.42 12.77
C ALA A 77 6.00 11.09 11.55
N PHE A 78 5.56 10.77 10.33
CA PHE A 78 6.02 11.45 9.12
C PHE A 78 5.71 12.96 9.16
N GLN A 79 4.50 13.34 9.57
CA GLN A 79 4.12 14.75 9.72
C GLN A 79 4.91 15.46 10.82
N ASP A 80 5.08 14.83 11.98
CA ASP A 80 5.87 15.37 13.10
C ASP A 80 7.34 15.58 12.72
N ASN A 81 7.93 14.62 12.02
CA ASN A 81 9.29 14.72 11.51
C ASN A 81 9.43 15.90 10.53
N ALA A 82 8.49 16.05 9.59
CA ALA A 82 8.49 17.18 8.65
C ALA A 82 8.41 18.52 9.39
N ALA A 83 7.51 18.64 10.37
CA ALA A 83 7.33 19.86 11.17
C ALA A 83 8.58 20.21 12.01
N LYS A 84 9.35 19.20 12.44
CA LYS A 84 10.59 19.36 13.23
C LYS A 84 11.87 19.41 12.39
N GLY A 85 11.77 19.42 11.06
CA GLY A 85 12.92 19.38 10.16
C GLY A 85 13.75 18.09 10.26
N LYS A 86 13.16 17.00 10.76
CA LYS A 86 13.78 15.68 10.82
C LYS A 86 13.70 14.98 9.46
N LYS A 87 14.60 14.01 9.25
CA LYS A 87 14.58 13.16 8.05
C LYS A 87 13.26 12.38 7.97
N ASN A 88 12.68 12.37 6.79
CA ASN A 88 11.56 11.51 6.41
C ASN A 88 12.00 10.54 5.31
N PRO A 89 11.33 9.40 5.16
CA PRO A 89 11.57 8.51 4.05
C PRO A 89 11.28 9.24 2.75
N VAL A 90 12.08 8.96 1.72
CA VAL A 90 11.80 9.44 0.37
C VAL A 90 11.02 8.38 -0.39
N PHE A 91 10.16 8.82 -1.30
CA PHE A 91 9.57 7.86 -2.23
C PHE A 91 10.67 7.24 -3.10
N SER A 92 10.80 5.91 -3.08
CA SER A 92 11.73 5.19 -3.95
C SER A 92 11.30 3.74 -4.13
N PHE A 93 10.96 3.35 -5.36
CA PHE A 93 10.61 1.99 -5.70
C PHE A 93 11.89 1.21 -6.05
N THR A 94 12.55 0.66 -5.01
CA THR A 94 13.84 -0.03 -5.16
C THR A 94 13.98 -1.21 -4.21
N ALA A 95 14.63 -2.28 -4.68
CA ALA A 95 15.01 -3.43 -3.85
C ALA A 95 16.26 -3.16 -2.97
N LYS A 96 16.91 -1.99 -3.12
CA LYS A 96 18.11 -1.64 -2.33
C LYS A 96 17.81 -1.37 -0.87
N THR A 97 16.57 -0.97 -0.55
CA THR A 97 16.14 -0.73 0.83
C THR A 97 15.31 -1.93 1.29
N PRO A 98 15.64 -2.53 2.44
CA PRO A 98 14.82 -3.61 3.02
C PRO A 98 13.35 -3.20 3.21
N LEU A 99 12.43 -4.17 3.11
CA LEU A 99 11.00 -3.93 3.32
C LEU A 99 10.67 -3.50 4.75
N ASP A 100 11.43 -3.98 5.73
CA ASP A 100 11.29 -3.69 7.14
C ASP A 100 11.99 -2.39 7.56
N ASP A 101 12.72 -1.72 6.66
CA ASP A 101 13.24 -0.38 6.93
C ASP A 101 12.10 0.66 6.89
N LEU A 102 11.92 1.38 8.00
CA LEU A 102 10.85 2.34 8.18
C LEU A 102 11.12 3.73 7.59
N TRP A 103 12.38 4.17 7.50
CA TRP A 103 12.71 5.60 7.45
C TRP A 103 13.66 6.00 6.32
N GLU A 104 14.19 5.03 5.57
CA GLU A 104 15.07 5.29 4.43
C GLU A 104 14.27 5.55 3.15
N SER A 105 13.39 4.62 2.77
CA SER A 105 12.54 4.76 1.59
C SER A 105 11.16 4.12 1.76
N ILE A 106 10.19 4.64 1.02
CA ILE A 106 8.81 4.19 1.06
C ILE A 106 8.19 4.18 -0.34
N TYR A 107 7.20 3.33 -0.54
CA TYR A 107 6.32 3.29 -1.71
C TYR A 107 5.02 2.61 -1.31
N CYS A 108 4.00 2.65 -2.19
CA CYS A 108 2.63 2.29 -1.85
C CYS A 108 2.49 0.90 -1.22
N SER A 109 2.97 -0.14 -1.91
CA SER A 109 2.87 -1.54 -1.44
C SER A 109 3.79 -1.83 -0.24
N LYS A 110 4.95 -1.15 -0.12
CA LYS A 110 5.78 -1.22 1.10
C LYS A 110 5.07 -0.64 2.31
N LEU A 111 4.29 0.42 2.17
CA LEU A 111 3.49 0.95 3.28
C LEU A 111 2.47 -0.10 3.76
N ILE A 112 1.83 -0.82 2.84
CA ILE A 112 0.93 -1.93 3.19
C ILE A 112 1.72 -3.02 3.92
N TRP A 113 2.85 -3.45 3.37
CA TRP A 113 3.70 -4.47 3.98
C TRP A 113 4.10 -4.11 5.42
N LEU A 114 4.63 -2.90 5.62
CA LEU A 114 5.03 -2.38 6.94
C LEU A 114 3.86 -2.37 7.92
N SER A 115 2.68 -1.95 7.46
CA SER A 115 1.48 -1.88 8.28
C SER A 115 1.06 -3.25 8.80
N TYR A 116 1.04 -4.27 7.94
CA TYR A 116 0.72 -5.62 8.36
C TYR A 116 1.84 -6.27 9.17
N TYR A 117 3.10 -6.02 8.82
CA TYR A 117 4.24 -6.62 9.52
C TYR A 117 4.36 -6.11 10.96
N TYR A 118 4.37 -4.79 11.15
CA TYR A 118 4.56 -4.18 12.48
C TYR A 118 3.26 -4.02 13.26
N GLY A 119 2.14 -3.74 12.59
CA GLY A 119 0.85 -3.50 13.23
C GLY A 119 -0.05 -4.72 13.27
N GLY A 120 -0.19 -5.41 12.14
CA GLY A 120 -1.05 -6.59 12.01
C GLY A 120 -0.41 -7.92 12.45
N HIS A 121 0.87 -7.91 12.85
CA HIS A 121 1.68 -9.09 13.13
C HIS A 121 1.62 -10.15 12.03
N TYR A 122 1.51 -9.69 10.79
CA TYR A 122 1.33 -10.51 9.60
C TYR A 122 2.41 -10.22 8.57
N LYS A 123 3.20 -11.24 8.24
CA LYS A 123 4.26 -11.12 7.25
C LYS A 123 3.76 -11.66 5.92
N PHE A 124 3.50 -10.77 4.96
CA PHE A 124 3.28 -11.16 3.57
C PHE A 124 4.51 -11.90 3.04
N TYR A 125 4.27 -12.97 2.29
CA TYR A 125 5.32 -13.60 1.52
C TYR A 125 5.87 -12.59 0.51
N ASN A 126 7.19 -12.46 0.47
CA ASN A 126 7.92 -11.71 -0.53
C ASN A 126 9.21 -12.48 -0.80
N ASP A 127 9.56 -12.67 -2.07
CA ASP A 127 10.73 -13.42 -2.51
C ASP A 127 12.06 -12.64 -2.37
N TYR A 128 12.04 -11.56 -1.56
CA TYR A 128 13.14 -10.59 -1.37
C TYR A 128 13.46 -9.76 -2.60
N PHE A 129 12.62 -9.78 -3.63
CA PHE A 129 12.59 -8.74 -4.65
C PHE A 129 11.70 -7.56 -4.21
N LEU A 130 11.45 -6.66 -5.17
CA LEU A 130 10.64 -5.47 -5.02
C LEU A 130 9.16 -5.84 -4.82
N PHE A 131 8.59 -5.57 -3.64
CA PHE A 131 7.20 -5.94 -3.32
C PHE A 131 6.21 -5.02 -4.04
N SER A 132 5.81 -5.34 -5.25
CA SER A 132 4.96 -4.48 -6.08
C SER A 132 3.46 -4.55 -5.68
N PRO A 133 2.62 -3.63 -6.20
CA PRO A 133 1.16 -3.76 -6.08
C PRO A 133 0.62 -5.04 -6.73
N GLU A 134 1.29 -5.56 -7.76
CA GLU A 134 0.92 -6.84 -8.39
C GLU A 134 1.24 -8.00 -7.45
N ASP A 135 2.45 -8.05 -6.86
CA ASP A 135 2.81 -9.06 -5.85
C ASP A 135 1.83 -9.04 -4.66
N LEU A 136 1.45 -7.83 -4.22
CA LEU A 136 0.44 -7.65 -3.18
C LEU A 136 -0.92 -8.23 -3.60
N GLU A 137 -1.38 -7.96 -4.82
CA GLU A 137 -2.65 -8.51 -5.32
C GLU A 137 -2.63 -10.02 -5.44
N THR A 138 -1.59 -10.55 -6.06
CA THR A 138 -1.37 -11.99 -6.23
C THR A 138 -1.34 -12.68 -4.88
N GLY A 139 -0.58 -12.14 -3.92
CA GLY A 139 -0.53 -12.65 -2.54
C GLY A 139 -1.90 -12.63 -1.87
N LEU A 140 -2.61 -11.49 -1.88
CA LEU A 140 -3.93 -11.36 -1.25
C LEU A 140 -4.99 -12.28 -1.86
N SER A 141 -4.94 -12.50 -3.18
CA SER A 141 -5.91 -13.33 -3.89
C SER A 141 -5.81 -14.82 -3.52
N GLN A 142 -4.63 -15.25 -3.06
CA GLN A 142 -4.34 -16.65 -2.69
C GLN A 142 -4.30 -16.87 -1.18
N ASP A 143 -4.31 -15.79 -0.39
CA ASP A 143 -4.16 -15.82 1.06
C ASP A 143 -5.50 -16.02 1.78
N GLU A 144 -5.63 -17.16 2.47
CA GLU A 144 -6.84 -17.52 3.20
C GLU A 144 -7.15 -16.58 4.38
N ASN A 145 -6.19 -15.75 4.81
CA ASN A 145 -6.39 -14.78 5.88
C ASN A 145 -7.12 -13.51 5.41
N PHE A 146 -7.34 -13.37 4.10
CA PHE A 146 -8.02 -12.23 3.50
C PHE A 146 -9.30 -12.66 2.79
N THR A 147 -10.19 -11.69 2.60
CA THR A 147 -11.44 -11.85 1.85
C THR A 147 -11.50 -10.74 0.81
N LEU A 148 -11.74 -11.13 -0.44
CA LEU A 148 -12.05 -10.19 -1.50
C LEU A 148 -13.45 -9.61 -1.26
N ILE A 149 -13.53 -8.29 -1.09
CA ILE A 149 -14.79 -7.57 -0.90
C ILE A 149 -15.34 -7.08 -2.23
N TYR A 150 -14.45 -6.61 -3.10
CA TYR A 150 -14.79 -6.08 -4.42
C TYR A 150 -13.59 -6.21 -5.35
N LYS A 151 -13.82 -6.49 -6.62
CA LYS A 151 -12.83 -6.38 -7.70
C LYS A 151 -13.54 -5.81 -8.91
N HIS A 152 -13.01 -4.74 -9.49
CA HIS A 152 -13.52 -4.25 -10.78
C HIS A 152 -13.38 -5.37 -11.84
N HIS A 153 -14.36 -5.52 -12.73
CA HIS A 153 -14.37 -6.60 -13.72
C HIS A 153 -13.19 -6.53 -14.71
N ASP A 154 -12.78 -5.32 -15.07
CA ASP A 154 -11.59 -5.05 -15.89
C ASP A 154 -10.28 -4.93 -15.08
N PHE A 155 -10.29 -5.29 -13.79
CA PHE A 155 -9.05 -5.29 -13.00
C PHE A 155 -8.10 -6.37 -13.52
N ALA A 156 -6.96 -5.96 -14.06
CA ALA A 156 -5.89 -6.85 -14.47
C ALA A 156 -4.58 -6.08 -14.46
N PHE A 157 -3.49 -6.66 -13.96
CA PHE A 157 -2.16 -6.17 -14.28
C PHE A 157 -1.78 -6.70 -15.67
N HIS A 158 -1.75 -5.84 -16.68
CA HIS A 158 -1.18 -6.25 -17.96
C HIS A 158 0.34 -6.34 -17.78
N LEU A 159 0.99 -7.38 -18.30
CA LEU A 159 2.44 -7.48 -18.37
C LEU A 159 2.79 -7.54 -19.85
N ASN A 160 3.40 -6.50 -20.42
CA ASN A 160 4.00 -6.63 -21.76
C ASN A 160 5.27 -7.45 -21.58
N THR A 161 5.15 -8.76 -21.77
CA THR A 161 6.25 -9.68 -22.07
C THR A 161 6.77 -9.44 -23.48
#